data_AF-A0A2G2LGS3-F1
#
_entry.id   AF-A0A2G2LGS3-F1
#
_cell.length_a   1.000
_cell.length_b   1.000
_cell.length_c   1.000
_cell.angle_alpha   90.00
_cell.angle_beta   90.00
_cell.angle_gamma   90.00
#
_symmetry.space_group_name_H-M   'P 1'
#
loop_
_entity.id
_entity.type
_entity.pdbx_description
1 polymer ?
#
loop_
_entity_poly.entity_id
_entity_poly.type
_entity_poly.pdbx_seq_one_letter_code
_entity_poly.pdbx_strand_id
1 'polypeptide(L)' 'MAKFTKPVDLWADNNEERIKSGALVLQRGQYVYCGDKQLSRYVGHSIHTINVVHGHNTKVMTARFRERVKFVKLSESRAL' A
#
# COMPACT_ATOMS: atom_id res chain seq x y z
N MET A 1 -0.39 -4.09 22.45
CA MET A 1 0.56 -4.55 21.41
C MET A 1 -0.16 -4.58 20.07
N ALA A 2 0.33 -3.89 19.04
CA ALA A 2 -0.26 -3.97 17.71
C ALA A 2 -0.04 -5.39 17.16
N LYS A 3 -1.12 -6.15 16.99
CA LYS A 3 -1.09 -7.49 16.40
C LYS A 3 -0.57 -7.36 14.97
N PHE A 4 0.60 -7.90 14.67
CA PHE A 4 1.15 -7.89 13.32
C PHE A 4 0.22 -8.70 12.41
N THR A 5 -0.61 -8.01 11.63
CA THR A 5 -1.41 -8.63 10.59
C THR A 5 -0.46 -9.16 9.51
N LYS A 6 -0.64 -10.42 9.11
CA LYS A 6 0.12 -11.00 7.99
C LYS A 6 -0.05 -10.10 6.75
N PRO A 7 0.99 -9.93 5.91
CA PRO A 7 0.84 -9.14 4.69
C PRO A 7 -0.24 -9.73 3.79
N VAL A 8 -1.10 -8.87 3.24
CA VAL A 8 -2.15 -9.26 2.29
C VAL A 8 -1.54 -9.39 0.90
N ASP A 9 -1.84 -10.48 0.19
CA ASP A 9 -1.50 -10.61 -1.23
C ASP A 9 -2.52 -9.87 -2.08
N LEU A 10 -2.07 -8.88 -2.85
CA LEU A 10 -2.95 -8.02 -3.65
C LEU A 10 -3.67 -8.77 -4.77
N TRP A 11 -3.09 -9.87 -5.24
CA TRP A 11 -3.58 -10.58 -6.43
C TRP A 11 -4.22 -11.93 -6.11
N ALA A 12 -4.23 -12.32 -4.83
CA ALA A 12 -4.98 -13.50 -4.37
C ALA A 12 -6.47 -13.20 -4.24
N ASP A 13 -7.33 -14.19 -4.52
CA ASP A 13 -8.76 -14.22 -4.17
C ASP A 13 -9.54 -12.92 -4.43
N ASN A 14 -9.31 -12.29 -5.59
CA ASN A 14 -9.91 -11.01 -6.00
C ASN A 14 -9.67 -9.85 -5.03
N ASN A 15 -8.57 -9.88 -4.26
CA ASN A 15 -8.25 -8.83 -3.30
C ASN A 15 -8.13 -7.46 -3.97
N GLU A 16 -7.67 -7.37 -5.21
CA GLU A 16 -7.65 -6.12 -5.97
C GLU A 16 -9.04 -5.45 -6.02
N GLU A 17 -10.07 -6.19 -6.43
CA GLU A 17 -11.43 -5.67 -6.54
C GLU A 17 -12.01 -5.36 -5.15
N ARG A 18 -11.74 -6.21 -4.17
CA ARG A 18 -12.19 -5.99 -2.78
C ARG A 18 -11.55 -4.75 -2.16
N ILE A 19 -10.29 -4.45 -2.48
CA ILE A 19 -9.62 -3.24 -2.04
C ILE A 19 -10.25 -2.03 -2.71
N LYS A 20 -10.42 -2.06 -4.04
CA LYS A 20 -11.00 -0.95 -4.83
C LYS A 20 -12.45 -0.64 -4.46
N SER A 21 -13.23 -1.66 -4.11
CA SER A 21 -14.63 -1.52 -3.67
C SER A 21 -14.78 -1.14 -2.19
N GLY A 22 -13.68 -1.17 -1.41
CA GLY A 22 -13.72 -0.94 0.04
C GLY A 22 -14.16 -2.14 0.88
N ALA A 23 -14.50 -3.28 0.26
CA ALA A 23 -14.81 -4.53 0.96
C ALA A 23 -13.59 -5.11 1.74
N LEU A 24 -12.38 -4.74 1.32
CA LEU A 24 -11.13 -5.04 2.03
C LEU A 24 -10.37 -3.73 2.30
N VAL A 25 -10.42 -3.26 3.54
CA VAL A 25 -9.77 -2.01 3.94
C VAL A 25 -8.31 -2.25 4.33
N LEU A 26 -7.39 -1.67 3.57
CA LEU A 26 -5.97 -1.62 3.90
C LEU A 26 -5.60 -0.30 4.57
N GLN A 27 -4.80 -0.38 5.63
CA GLN A 27 -4.29 0.80 6.31
C GLN A 27 -3.06 1.35 5.58
N ARG A 28 -2.96 2.68 5.41
CA ARG A 28 -1.75 3.31 4.84
C ARG A 28 -0.52 2.90 5.63
N GLY A 29 0.47 2.33 4.96
CA GLY A 29 1.63 1.70 5.57
C GLY A 29 1.41 0.26 6.00
N GLN A 30 0.35 -0.42 5.63
CA GLN A 30 0.28 -1.86 5.83
C GLN A 30 1.26 -2.58 4.89
N TYR A 31 1.86 -3.67 5.35
CA TYR A 31 2.65 -4.54 4.49
C TYR A 31 1.72 -5.38 3.61
N VAL A 32 2.07 -5.48 2.33
CA VAL A 32 1.33 -6.26 1.33
C VAL A 32 2.32 -6.98 0.41
N TYR A 33 1.87 -8.06 -0.23
CA TYR A 33 2.60 -8.71 -1.31
C TYR A 33 2.04 -8.25 -2.66
N CYS A 34 2.93 -7.87 -3.56
CA CYS A 34 2.59 -7.49 -4.93
C CYS A 34 3.32 -8.41 -5.91
N GLY A 35 2.62 -8.87 -6.94
CA GLY A 35 3.17 -9.73 -8.00
C GLY A 35 3.70 -11.03 -7.42
N ASP A 36 4.92 -11.41 -7.81
CA ASP A 36 5.65 -12.61 -7.36
C ASP A 36 6.09 -12.53 -5.89
N LYS A 37 5.14 -12.28 -4.98
CA LYS A 37 5.36 -12.17 -3.53
C LYS A 37 6.38 -11.09 -3.14
N GLN A 38 6.51 -10.03 -3.95
CA GLN A 38 7.35 -8.89 -3.61
C GLN A 38 6.74 -8.12 -2.43
N LEU A 39 7.40 -8.17 -1.27
CA LEU A 39 6.97 -7.42 -0.10
C LEU A 39 7.01 -5.92 -0.40
N SER A 40 5.89 -5.26 -0.12
CA SER A 40 5.59 -3.88 -0.49
C SER A 40 4.86 -3.15 0.64
N ARG A 41 4.82 -1.81 0.59
CA ARG A 41 4.07 -0.98 1.54
C ARG A 41 2.92 -0.27 0.84
N TYR A 42 1.70 -0.49 1.32
CA TYR A 42 0.51 0.14 0.79
C TYR A 42 0.47 1.63 1.11
N VAL A 43 0.15 2.46 0.11
CA VAL A 43 0.08 3.92 0.24
C VAL A 43 -1.37 4.41 0.19
N GLY A 44 -2.17 3.84 -0.70
CA GLY A 44 -3.52 4.26 -1.02
C GLY A 44 -3.99 3.59 -2.30
N HIS A 45 -5.22 3.86 -2.73
CA HIS A 45 -5.71 3.44 -4.04
C HIS A 45 -6.74 4.44 -4.57
N SER A 46 -7.01 4.34 -5.87
CA SER A 46 -8.22 4.84 -6.53
C SER A 46 -9.06 3.66 -6.99
N ILE A 47 -10.23 3.93 -7.58
CA ILE A 47 -11.08 2.91 -8.20
C ILE A 47 -10.36 2.10 -9.30
N HIS A 48 -9.28 2.63 -9.89
CA HIS A 48 -8.56 1.99 -10.99
C HIS A 48 -7.19 1.46 -10.58
N THR A 49 -6.55 2.03 -9.57
CA THR A 49 -5.13 1.76 -9.30
C THR A 49 -4.86 1.63 -7.81
N ILE A 50 -4.14 0.56 -7.45
CA ILE A 50 -3.61 0.38 -6.10
C ILE A 50 -2.17 0.91 -6.08
N ASN A 51 -1.87 1.83 -5.18
CA ASN A 51 -0.54 2.42 -5.03
C ASN A 51 0.23 1.74 -3.91
N VAL A 52 1.35 1.13 -4.27
CA VAL A 52 2.28 0.48 -3.34
C VAL A 52 3.71 0.91 -3.62
N VAL A 53 4.54 0.81 -2.59
CA VAL A 53 5.97 1.06 -2.70
C VAL A 53 6.74 -0.24 -2.55
N HIS A 54 7.58 -0.53 -3.55
CA HIS A 54 8.51 -1.66 -3.55
C HIS A 54 9.90 -1.21 -3.09
N GLY A 55 10.69 -2.17 -2.60
CA GLY A 55 12.12 -1.98 -2.37
C GLY A 55 12.84 -3.33 -2.37
N HIS A 56 14.12 -3.29 -2.75
CA HIS A 56 14.96 -4.49 -2.71
C HIS A 56 15.07 -5.10 -1.31
N ASN A 57 15.00 -4.26 -0.28
CA ASN A 57 14.89 -4.68 1.12
C ASN A 57 13.96 -3.74 1.90
N THR A 58 13.68 -4.11 3.15
CA THR A 58 12.78 -3.38 4.04
C THR A 58 13.24 -1.95 4.35
N LYS A 59 14.55 -1.71 4.42
CA LYS A 59 15.13 -0.37 4.66
C LYS A 59 14.84 0.58 3.49
N VAL A 60 15.11 0.14 2.26
CA VAL A 60 14.85 0.92 1.04
C VAL A 60 13.35 1.16 0.85
N MET A 61 12.54 0.12 1.05
CA MET A 61 11.08 0.25 0.95
C MET A 61 10.53 1.27 1.96
N THR A 62 11.02 1.24 3.20
CA THR A 62 10.59 2.18 4.25
C THR A 62 10.99 3.62 3.92
N ALA A 63 12.19 3.84 3.39
CA ALA A 63 12.65 5.16 2.95
C ALA A 63 11.75 5.71 1.83
N ARG A 64 11.55 4.92 0.77
CA ARG A 64 10.68 5.27 -0.37
C ARG A 64 9.23 5.51 0.07
N PHE A 65 8.72 4.71 1.01
CA PHE A 65 7.38 4.88 1.55
C PHE A 65 7.22 6.24 2.24
N ARG A 66 8.19 6.64 3.07
CA ARG A 66 8.18 7.94 3.74
C ARG A 66 8.18 9.09 2.75
N GLU A 67 9.01 9.00 1.70
CA GLU A 67 9.03 9.99 0.62
C GLU A 67 7.70 10.06 -0.11
N ARG A 68 7.15 8.90 -0.54
CA ARG A 68 5.88 8.84 -1.25
C ARG A 68 4.73 9.44 -0.44
N VAL A 69 4.67 9.16 0.86
CA VAL A 69 3.63 9.73 1.75
C VAL A 69 3.76 11.25 1.89
N LYS A 70 4.99 11.81 1.90
CA LYS A 70 5.16 13.28 1.89
C LYS A 70 4.55 13.92 0.65
N PHE A 71 4.80 13.33 -0.53
CA PHE A 71 4.23 13.83 -1.79
C PHE A 71 2.71 13.70 -1.83
N VAL A 72 2.16 12.57 -1.35
CA VAL A 72 0.70 12.37 -1.28
C VAL A 72 0.04 13.42 -0.37
N LYS A 73 0.61 13.66 0.82
CA LYS A 73 0.10 14.72 1.71
C LYS A 73 0.16 16.10 1.08
N LEU A 74 1.26 16.40 0.37
CA LEU A 74 1.41 17.68 -0.33
C LEU A 74 0.38 17.84 -1.45
N SER A 75 0.12 16.79 -2.23
CA SER A 75 -0.93 16.82 -3.27
C SER A 75 -2.32 16.96 -2.67
N GLU A 76 -2.62 16.23 -1.58
CA GLU A 76 -3.90 16.33 -0.85
C GLU A 76 -4.10 17.76 -0.32
N SER A 77 -3.06 18.40 0.22
CA SER A 77 -3.14 19.78 0.72
C SER A 77 -3.28 20.87 -0.36
N ARG A 78 -2.92 20.57 -1.61
CA ARG A 78 -3.01 21.52 -2.75
C ARG A 78 -4.32 21.41 -3.52
N ALA A 79 -5.11 20.37 -3.26
CA ALA A 79 -6.40 20.14 -3.89
C ALA A 79 -7.58 20.80 -3.13
N LEU A 80 -7.27 21.54 -2.06
CA LEU A 80 -8.16 22.39 -1.27
C LEU A 80 -7.85 23.86 -1.57
#